data_AF-A0A6J2SWI5-F1
#
_entry.id   AF-A0A6J2SWI5-F1
#
_cell.length_a   1.000
_cell.length_b   1.000
_cell.length_c   1.000
_cell.angle_alpha   90.00
_cell.angle_beta   90.00
_cell.angle_gamma   90.00
#
_symmetry.space_group_name_H-M   'P 1'
#
loop_
_entity.id
_entity.type
_entity.pdbx_description
1 polymer ?
#
loop_
_entity_poly.entity_id
_entity_poly.type
_entity_poly.pdbx_seq_one_letter_code
_entity_poly.pdbx_strand_id
1 'polypeptide(L)' 'MQTGMIRFLASKNVSIASSLIGFHIPPFISQKHLHLHGISPTSEMDLSDRISFFMPSFWFKSANEAVEALKHEDL' A
#
# COMPACT_ATOMS: atom_id res chain seq x y z
N MET A 1 0.04 -7.86 9.90
CA MET A 1 -0.22 -8.09 8.45
C MET A 1 0.97 -7.72 7.58
N GLN A 2 1.56 -6.52 7.71
CA GLN A 2 2.73 -6.08 6.93
C GLN A 2 3.92 -7.05 6.96
N THR A 3 4.30 -7.57 8.12
CA THR A 3 5.38 -8.57 8.23
C THR A 3 5.12 -9.82 7.40
N GLY A 4 3.84 -10.25 7.32
CA GLY A 4 3.43 -11.38 6.48
C GLY A 4 3.62 -11.07 4.99
N MET A 5 3.23 -9.88 4.55
CA MET A 5 3.44 -9.41 3.18
C MET A 5 4.93 -9.31 2.83
N ILE A 6 5.75 -8.71 3.71
CA ILE A 6 7.20 -8.61 3.52
C ILE A 6 7.82 -10.00 3.38
N ARG A 7 7.46 -10.94 4.26
CA ARG A 7 7.93 -12.33 4.17
C ARG A 7 7.51 -13.01 2.87
N PHE A 8 6.27 -12.79 2.44
CA PHE A 8 5.77 -13.34 1.18
C PHE A 8 6.55 -12.81 -0.01
N LEU A 9 6.74 -11.49 -0.13
CA LEU A 9 7.52 -10.88 -1.21
C LEU A 9 8.99 -11.36 -1.19
N ALA A 10 9.61 -11.39 -0.01
CA ALA A 10 10.97 -11.92 0.14
C ALA A 10 11.08 -13.39 -0.30
N SER A 11 10.07 -14.22 -0.01
CA SER A 11 10.02 -15.62 -0.46
C SER A 11 9.90 -15.79 -1.98
N LYS A 12 9.54 -14.71 -2.69
CA LYS A 12 9.46 -14.64 -4.15
C LYS A 12 10.63 -13.89 -4.76
N ASN A 13 11.69 -13.62 -4.00
CA ASN A 13 12.86 -12.84 -4.42
C ASN A 13 12.52 -11.41 -4.89
N VAL A 14 11.41 -10.85 -4.39
CA VAL A 14 11.00 -9.48 -4.68
C VAL A 14 11.67 -8.52 -3.69
N SER A 15 12.27 -7.45 -4.20
CA SER A 15 12.92 -6.43 -3.37
C SER A 15 11.88 -5.60 -2.61
N ILE A 16 11.99 -5.58 -1.28
CA ILE A 16 11.10 -4.78 -0.42
C ILE A 16 11.32 -3.28 -0.63
N ALA A 17 12.56 -2.87 -0.95
CA ALA A 17 12.88 -1.46 -1.20
C ALA A 17 12.19 -0.90 -2.46
N SER A 18 11.87 -1.76 -3.43
CA SER A 18 11.09 -1.38 -4.63
C SER A 18 9.61 -1.74 -4.52
N SER A 19 9.13 -2.03 -3.30
CA SER A 19 7.75 -2.46 -3.05
C SER A 19 6.98 -1.42 -2.23
N LEU A 20 5.71 -1.24 -2.56
CA LEU A 20 4.77 -0.45 -1.78
C LEU A 20 3.80 -1.35 -1.03
N ILE A 21 3.70 -1.13 0.29
CA ILE A 21 2.90 -1.95 1.20
C ILE A 21 1.99 -1.05 2.03
N GLY A 22 0.68 -1.17 1.84
CA GLY A 22 -0.28 -0.25 2.45
C GLY A 22 -1.72 -0.47 2.04
N PHE A 23 -2.56 0.54 2.24
CA PHE A 23 -4.01 0.49 2.07
C PHE A 23 -4.50 1.63 1.19
N HIS A 24 -5.52 1.39 0.38
CA HIS A 24 -6.27 2.47 -0.26
C HIS A 24 -7.22 3.14 0.71
N ILE A 25 -7.37 4.45 0.57
CA ILE A 25 -8.22 5.30 1.41
C ILE A 25 -9.44 5.75 0.59
N PRO A 26 -10.64 5.80 1.18
CA PRO A 26 -11.84 6.32 0.51
C PRO A 26 -11.63 7.70 -0.14
N PRO A 27 -12.37 8.01 -1.23
CA PRO A 27 -13.51 7.27 -1.76
C PRO A 27 -13.14 6.15 -2.75
N PHE A 28 -11.88 6.03 -3.16
CA PHE A 28 -11.47 5.09 -4.21
C PHE A 28 -10.99 3.76 -3.62
N ILE A 29 -11.94 2.98 -3.10
CA ILE A 29 -11.69 1.61 -2.63
C ILE A 29 -12.32 0.60 -3.59
N SER A 30 -11.54 -0.40 -4.00
CA SER A 30 -12.04 -1.44 -4.91
C SER A 30 -12.87 -2.50 -4.20
N GLN A 31 -12.63 -2.72 -2.89
CA GLN A 31 -13.30 -3.74 -2.08
C GLN A 31 -13.97 -3.13 -0.85
N LYS A 32 -15.03 -3.79 -0.38
CA LYS A 32 -15.77 -3.42 0.85
C LYS A 32 -15.08 -3.82 2.15
N HIS A 33 -13.97 -4.55 2.07
CA HIS A 33 -13.20 -5.01 3.22
C HIS A 33 -11.79 -4.43 3.20
N LEU A 34 -11.22 -4.25 4.38
CA LEU A 34 -9.84 -3.82 4.55
C LEU A 34 -8.90 -4.88 3.95
N HIS A 35 -8.09 -4.48 2.97
CA HIS A 35 -7.12 -5.37 2.33
C HIS A 35 -5.78 -4.66 2.18
N LEU A 36 -4.71 -5.36 2.55
CA LEU A 36 -3.35 -4.86 2.45
C LEU A 36 -2.80 -5.09 1.03
N HIS A 37 -2.38 -4.02 0.38
CA HIS A 37 -1.65 -4.08 -0.89
C HIS A 37 -0.17 -4.38 -0.66
N GLY A 38 0.41 -5.16 -1.57
CA GLY A 38 1.85 -5.31 -1.76
C GLY A 38 2.13 -5.25 -3.25
N ILE A 39 2.70 -4.15 -3.74
CA ILE A 39 2.88 -3.88 -5.16
C ILE A 39 4.36 -3.67 -5.47
N SER A 40 4.88 -4.41 -6.46
CA SER A 40 6.29 -4.41 -6.83
C SER A 40 6.51 -4.97 -8.24
N PRO A 41 7.55 -4.52 -8.97
CA PRO A 41 8.37 -3.36 -8.67
C PRO A 41 7.65 -2.07 -9.08
N THR A 42 7.71 -1.06 -8.22
CA THR A 42 7.04 0.23 -8.48
C THR A 42 7.61 0.97 -9.69
N SER A 43 8.82 0.60 -10.15
CA SER A 43 9.48 1.15 -11.34
C SER A 43 8.85 0.69 -12.66
N GLU A 44 8.16 -0.45 -12.67
CA GLU A 44 7.52 -1.00 -13.87
C GLU A 44 6.07 -0.52 -14.03
N MET A 45 5.60 0.35 -13.13
CA MET A 45 4.24 0.88 -13.19
C MET A 45 4.18 2.11 -14.08
N ASP A 46 3.19 2.12 -14.97
CA ASP A 46 2.90 3.28 -15.81
C ASP A 46 2.57 4.52 -14.97
N LEU A 47 2.88 5.70 -15.50
CA LEU A 47 2.72 6.96 -14.76
C LEU A 47 1.26 7.20 -14.33
N SER A 48 0.28 6.73 -15.12
CA SER A 48 -1.14 6.77 -14.77
C SER A 48 -1.46 5.94 -13.53
N ASP A 49 -0.93 4.72 -13.47
CA ASP A 49 -1.16 3.80 -12.35
C ASP A 49 -0.48 4.32 -11.08
N ARG A 50 0.71 4.94 -11.23
CA ARG A 50 1.39 5.66 -10.15
C ARG A 50 0.52 6.76 -9.54
N ILE A 51 -0.21 7.52 -10.35
CA ILE A 51 -1.07 8.60 -9.85
C ILE A 51 -2.32 8.05 -9.16
N SER A 52 -3.02 7.10 -9.81
CA SER A 52 -4.29 6.58 -9.31
C SER A 52 -4.14 5.69 -8.06
N PHE A 53 -3.05 4.93 -7.96
CA PHE A 53 -2.86 3.96 -6.87
C PHE A 53 -1.81 4.40 -5.83
N PHE A 54 -0.98 5.41 -6.11
CA PHE A 54 0.19 5.72 -5.28
C PHE A 54 0.44 7.20 -5.00
N MET A 55 -0.53 8.09 -5.24
CA MET A 55 -0.47 9.42 -4.60
C MET A 55 -0.53 9.22 -3.07
N PRO A 56 0.61 9.34 -2.35
CA PRO A 56 0.76 8.85 -0.98
C PRO A 56 0.04 9.70 0.07
N SER A 57 -0.55 10.82 -0.34
CA SER A 57 -1.19 11.76 0.59
C SER A 57 -2.71 11.67 0.61
N PHE A 58 -3.37 11.31 -0.49
CA PHE A 58 -4.83 11.39 -0.58
C PHE A 58 -5.54 10.03 -0.68
N TRP A 59 -4.98 9.05 -1.37
CA TRP A 59 -5.71 7.79 -1.67
C TRP A 59 -4.95 6.52 -1.30
N PHE A 60 -3.73 6.64 -0.81
CA PHE A 60 -2.94 5.51 -0.31
C PHE A 60 -2.25 5.90 1.00
N LYS A 61 -2.31 5.03 2.01
CA LYS A 61 -1.49 5.14 3.23
C LYS A 61 -0.66 3.87 3.37
N SER A 62 0.62 4.01 3.67
CA SER A 62 1.44 2.86 4.08
C SER A 62 0.82 2.18 5.31
N ALA A 63 1.18 0.91 5.53
CA ALA A 63 0.67 0.18 6.68
C ALA A 63 0.99 0.88 8.03
N ASN A 64 2.13 1.57 8.13
CA ASN A 64 2.48 2.35 9.31
C ASN A 64 1.64 3.63 9.42
N GLU A 65 1.48 4.40 8.35
CA GLU A 65 0.66 5.62 8.35
C GLU A 65 -0.81 5.31 8.66
N ALA A 66 -1.33 4.19 8.17
CA ALA A 66 -2.69 3.75 8.49
C ALA A 66 -2.85 3.42 9.98
N VAL A 67 -1.85 2.79 10.59
CA VAL A 67 -1.84 2.50 12.03
C VAL A 67 -1.79 3.78 12.85
N GLU A 68 -0.96 4.76 12.46
CA GLU A 68 -0.90 6.04 13.16
C GLU A 68 -2.20 6.83 12.99
N ALA A 69 -2.78 6.89 11.78
CA ALA A 69 -4.07 7.57 11.56
C ALA A 69 -5.19 6.96 12.42
N LEU A 70 -5.22 5.62 12.56
CA LEU A 70 -6.17 4.94 13.44
C LEU A 70 -6.00 5.29 14.92
N LYS A 71 -4.77 5.52 15.38
CA LYS A 71 -4.50 5.91 16.77
C LYS A 71 -4.96 7.32 17.08
N HIS A 72 -4.94 8.20 16.08
CA HIS A 72 -5.31 9.60 16.21
C HIS A 72 -6.76 9.92 15.80
N GLU A 73 -7.52 8.90 15.35
CA GLU A 73 -8.87 9.07 14.79
C GLU A 73 -8.90 9.99 13.53
N ASP A 74 -7.77 10.08 12.82
CA ASP A 74 -7.53 10.98 11.68
C ASP A 74 -7.87 10.33 10.30
N LEU A 75 -8.81 9.38 10.26
CA LEU A 75 -9.20 8.67 9.03
C LEU A 75 -10.44 9.22 8.35
#